data_AF-A0A2D6N8N0-F1
#
_entry.id   AF-A0A2D6N8N0-F1
#
_cell.length_a   1.000
_cell.length_b   1.000
_cell.length_c   1.000
_cell.angle_alpha   90.00
_cell.angle_beta   90.00
_cell.angle_gamma   90.00
#
_symmetry.space_group_name_H-M   'P 1'
#
loop_
_entity.id
_entity.type
_entity.pdbx_description
1 polymer ?
#
loop_
_entity_poly.entity_id
_entity_poly.type
_entity_poly.pdbx_seq_one_letter_code
_entity_poly.pdbx_strand_id
1 'polypeptide(L)' 'MGYWEDLELVWWDTNVVNCTFCGQMIPKKRWISEIDGQKRSFCSLDCEQLYVNYWLPKHGHTIPANTKDRGRSEP' A
#
# COMPACT_ATOMS: atom_id res chain seq x y z
N MET A 1 -4.97 6.06 12.99
CA MET A 1 -6.23 6.71 12.55
C MET A 1 -6.16 6.83 11.05
N GLY A 2 -7.21 6.42 10.33
CA GLY A 2 -7.24 6.45 8.87
C GLY A 2 -8.28 7.44 8.32
N TYR A 3 -8.23 7.69 7.02
CA TYR A 3 -9.17 8.55 6.30
C TYR A 3 -9.44 8.03 4.89
N TRP A 4 -10.61 8.38 4.36
CA TRP A 4 -10.96 8.10 2.98
C TRP A 4 -10.43 9.21 2.06
N GLU A 5 -9.83 8.82 0.94
CA GLU A 5 -9.31 9.73 -0.08
C GLU A 5 -9.79 9.28 -1.46
N ASP A 6 -10.32 10.21 -2.24
CA ASP A 6 -10.70 9.96 -3.63
C ASP A 6 -9.45 9.92 -4.52
N LEU A 7 -9.45 9.00 -5.48
CA LEU A 7 -8.42 8.86 -6.49
C LEU A 7 -8.81 9.72 -7.70
N GLU A 8 -8.07 10.80 -7.91
CA GLU A 8 -8.14 11.55 -9.16
C GLU A 8 -7.34 10.82 -10.24
N LEU A 9 -8.02 9.91 -10.94
CA LEU A 9 -7.45 9.23 -12.10
C LEU A 9 -7.61 10.12 -13.32
N VAL A 10 -6.48 10.55 -13.88
CA VAL A 10 -6.47 11.21 -15.17
C VAL A 10 -6.37 10.15 -16.26
N TRP A 11 -7.06 10.31 -17.39
CA TRP A 11 -7.20 9.25 -18.40
C TRP A 11 -5.88 8.77 -19.03
N TRP A 12 -4.84 9.61 -19.01
CA TRP A 12 -3.48 9.25 -19.45
C TRP A 12 -2.59 8.71 -18.32
N ASP A 13 -3.08 8.75 -17.07
CA ASP A 13 -2.32 8.28 -15.92
C ASP A 13 -2.34 6.75 -15.89
N THR A 14 -1.16 6.17 -15.95
CA THR A 14 -0.96 4.72 -15.86
C THR A 14 -0.66 4.28 -14.43
N ASN A 15 -0.55 5.22 -13.49
CA ASN A 15 -0.38 4.91 -12.09
C ASN A 15 -1.66 4.29 -11.53
N VAL A 16 -1.56 3.03 -11.16
CA VAL A 16 -2.62 2.29 -10.49
C VAL A 16 -2.28 2.19 -9.01
N VAL A 17 -3.28 2.42 -8.16
CA VAL A 17 -3.14 2.22 -6.71
C VAL A 17 -3.74 0.87 -6.37
N ASN A 18 -2.94 0.00 -5.78
CA ASN A 18 -3.37 -1.31 -5.32
C ASN A 18 -3.67 -1.31 -3.82
N CYS A 19 -4.54 -2.22 -3.40
CA CYS A 19 -4.75 -2.50 -1.99
C CYS A 19 -3.55 -3.24 -1.41
N THR A 20 -3.04 -2.74 -0.29
CA THR A 20 -1.92 -3.32 0.45
C THR A 20 -2.20 -4.76 0.90
N PHE A 21 -3.45 -5.10 1.21
CA PHE A 21 -3.82 -6.43 1.71
C PHE A 21 -4.17 -7.42 0.59
N CYS A 22 -5.17 -7.11 -0.24
CA CYS A 22 -5.69 -8.06 -1.22
C CYS A 22 -5.05 -7.95 -2.62
N GLY A 23 -4.21 -6.93 -2.85
CA GLY A 23 -3.51 -6.70 -4.12
C GLY A 23 -4.39 -6.17 -5.27
N GLN A 24 -5.71 -6.10 -5.09
CA GLN A 24 -6.63 -5.62 -6.12
C GLN A 24 -6.42 -4.12 -6.42
N MET A 25 -6.70 -3.72 -7.66
CA MET A 25 -6.72 -2.31 -8.06
C MET A 25 -7.83 -1.56 -7.32
N ILE A 26 -7.53 -0.36 -6.82
CA ILE A 26 -8.50 0.56 -6.21
C ILE A 26 -8.94 1.58 -7.28
N PRO A 27 -10.20 1.58 -7.71
CA PRO A 27 -10.61 2.36 -8.89
C PRO A 27 -11.09 3.78 -8.58
N LYS A 28 -11.50 4.09 -7.34
CA LYS A 28 -12.15 5.37 -7.05
C LYS A 28 -11.80 5.97 -5.69
N LYS A 29 -11.89 5.19 -4.61
CA LYS A 29 -11.64 5.70 -3.26
C LYS A 29 -10.78 4.72 -2.48
N ARG A 30 -9.76 5.24 -1.80
CA ARG A 30 -8.87 4.46 -0.94
C ARG A 30 -9.03 4.87 0.50
N TRP A 31 -8.96 3.89 1.39
CA TRP A 31 -8.74 4.13 2.81
C TRP A 31 -7.25 4.19 3.07
N ILE A 32 -6.76 5.34 3.53
CA ILE A 32 -5.37 5.52 3.95
C ILE A 32 -5.29 5.36 5.45
N SER A 33 -4.39 4.49 5.91
CA SER A 33 -4.05 4.33 7.32
C SER A 33 -2.55 4.34 7.50
N GLU A 34 -2.10 4.88 8.64
CA GLU A 34 -0.69 4.86 9.03
C GLU A 34 -0.45 3.66 9.95
N ILE A 35 0.38 2.72 9.48
CA ILE A 35 0.71 1.46 10.17
C ILE A 35 2.23 1.31 10.11
N ASP A 36 2.87 1.09 11.26
CA ASP A 36 4.33 1.00 11.40
C ASP A 36 5.09 2.20 10.80
N GLY A 37 4.53 3.41 10.95
CA GLY A 37 5.10 4.65 10.40
C GLY A 37 5.02 4.76 8.87
N GLN A 38 4.28 3.87 8.19
CA GLN A 38 4.07 3.90 6.75
C GLN A 38 2.60 4.12 6.41
N LYS A 39 2.34 5.00 5.45
CA LYS A 39 1.01 5.14 4.84
C LYS A 39 0.72 3.91 3.97
N ARG A 40 -0.37 3.22 4.26
CA ARG A 40 -0.86 2.06 3.50
C ARG A 40 -2.24 2.37 2.93
N SER A 41 -2.48 1.93 1.69
CA SER A 41 -3.75 2.07 0.99
C SER A 41 -4.57 0.77 1.06
N PHE A 42 -5.86 0.88 1.38
CA PHE A 42 -6.80 -0.23 1.43
C PHE A 42 -8.04 0.07 0.60
N CYS A 43 -8.62 -0.96 -0.03
CA CYS A 43 -9.88 -0.82 -0.77
C CYS A 43 -11.11 -0.80 0.16
N SER A 44 -10.97 -1.28 1.40
CA SER A 44 -12.02 -1.27 2.42
C SER A 44 -11.44 -1.22 3.83
N LEU A 45 -12.28 -0.87 4.80
CA LEU A 45 -11.94 -0.98 6.23
C LEU A 45 -11.67 -2.44 6.63
N ASP A 46 -12.40 -3.40 6.07
CA ASP A 46 -12.17 -4.82 6.35
C ASP A 46 -10.78 -5.27 5.90
N CYS A 47 -10.27 -4.75 4.77
CA CYS A 47 -8.92 -5.04 4.32
C CYS A 47 -7.85 -4.47 5.25
N GLU A 48 -8.07 -3.29 5.83
CA GLU A 48 -7.21 -2.78 6.90
C GLU A 48 -7.25 -3.70 8.12
N GLN A 49 -8.46 -4.08 8.58
CA GLN A 49 -8.61 -4.94 9.75
C GLN A 49 -7.95 -6.30 9.56
N LEU A 50 -8.12 -6.94 8.40
CA LEU A 50 -7.46 -8.20 8.09
C LEU A 50 -5.93 -8.03 7.98
N TYR A 51 -5.47 -6.91 7.43
CA TYR A 51 -4.05 -6.61 7.41
C TYR A 51 -3.47 -6.50 8.82
N VAL A 52 -4.09 -5.69 9.69
CA VAL A 52 -3.60 -5.43 11.05
C VAL A 52 -3.77 -6.63 11.97
N ASN A 53 -4.93 -7.28 11.96
CA ASN A 53 -5.27 -8.31 12.95
C ASN A 53 -4.78 -9.70 12.55
N TYR A 54 -4.53 -9.95 11.27
CA TYR A 54 -4.18 -11.27 10.77
C TYR A 54 -2.85 -11.30 10.02
N TRP A 55 -2.64 -10.40 9.05
CA TRP A 55 -1.45 -10.47 8.21
C TRP A 55 -0.19 -9.98 8.93
N LEU A 56 -0.27 -8.80 9.56
CA LEU A 56 0.86 -8.15 10.20
C LEU A 56 1.49 -8.98 11.33
N PRO A 57 0.73 -9.62 12.25
CA PRO A 57 1.31 -10.47 13.28
C PRO A 57 2.04 -11.70 12.71
N LYS A 58 1.66 -12.16 11.51
CA LYS A 58 2.25 -13.35 10.87
C LYS A 58 3.44 -13.02 9.98
N HIS A 59 3.44 -11.86 9.32
CA HIS A 59 4.38 -11.53 8.24
C HIS A 59 5.15 -10.22 8.46
N GLY A 60 4.77 -9.39 9.43
CA GLY A 60 5.37 -8.08 9.70
C GLY A 60 6.82 -8.11 10.20
N HIS A 61 7.30 -9.26 10.66
CA HIS A 61 8.68 -9.44 11.16
C HIS A 61 9.70 -9.79 10.07
N THR A 62 9.27 -9.98 8.82
CA THR A 62 10.18 -10.32 7.72
C THR A 62 10.87 -9.06 7.18
N ILE A 63 11.95 -8.63 7.84
CA ILE A 63 12.90 -7.67 7.28
C ILE A 63 13.96 -8.48 6.51
N PRO A 64 13.96 -8.56 5.16
CA PRO A 64 15.21 -8.72 4.46
C PRO A 64 15.94 -7.37 4.56
N ALA A 65 16.94 -7.32 5.44
CA ALA A 65 17.86 -6.20 5.46
C ALA A 65 18.59 -6.15 4.11
N ASN A 66 18.66 -4.94 3.54
CA ASN A 66 19.61 -4.52 2.52
C ASN A 66 19.30 -4.89 1.05
N THR A 67 18.88 -3.89 0.28
CA THR A 67 19.22 -3.81 -1.15
C THR A 67 19.78 -2.40 -1.40
N LYS A 68 20.99 -2.14 -0.88
CA LYS A 68 21.91 -1.22 -1.53
C LYS A 68 22.13 -1.70 -2.98
N ASP A 69 22.39 -0.73 -3.85
CA ASP A 69 22.85 -0.88 -5.24
C ASP A 69 21.80 -1.24 -6.29
N ARG A 70 21.04 -0.22 -6.73
CA ARG A 70 20.78 -0.03 -8.16
C ARG A 70 21.28 1.34 -8.58
N GLY A 71 22.61 1.49 -8.54
CA GLY A 71 23.26 2.48 -9.40
C GLY A 71 22.99 2.10 -10.85
N ARG A 72 22.27 2.96 -11.57
CA ARG A 72 22.29 3.02 -13.03
C ARG A 72 22.98 4.33 -13.40
N SER A 73 24.29 4.29 -13.52
CA SER A 73 25.03 5.23 -14.35
C SER A 73 24.63 4.94 -15.80
N GLU A 74 23.91 5.85 -16.44
CA GLU A 74 23.72 5.83 -17.89
C GLU A 74 24.96 6.44 -18.58
N PRO A 75 25.38 5.88 -19.72
CA PRO A 75 26.52 6.39 -20.51
C PRO A 75 26.20 7.70 -21.24
#